data_AF-A0A8C0FZM7-F1
#
_entry.id   AF-A0A8C0FZM7-F1
#
_cell.length_a   1.000
_cell.length_b   1.000
_cell.length_c   1.000
_cell.angle_alpha   90.00
_cell.angle_beta   90.00
_cell.angle_gamma   90.00
#
_symmetry.space_group_name_H-M   'P 1'
#
loop_
_entity.id
_entity.type
_entity.pdbx_description
1 polymer ?
#
loop_
_entity_poly.entity_id
_entity_poly.type
_entity_poly.pdbx_seq_one_letter_code
_entity_poly.pdbx_strand_id
1 'polypeptide(L)' 'WWAQAGVNMKAFCMALLALCWAFRVGESRESLPMQSLRCYNDFTSQTTCTWQECTAARRFLNMTLHHEDIRGE' A
#
# COMPACT_ATOMS: atom_id res chain seq x y z
N TRP A 1 17.14 36.40 -29.28
CA TRP A 1 15.75 36.00 -29.57
C TRP A 1 15.79 34.99 -30.71
N TRP A 2 15.77 33.66 -30.57
CA TRP A 2 15.45 32.72 -29.50
C TRP A 2 16.34 31.49 -29.73
N ALA A 3 16.96 30.94 -28.67
CA ALA A 3 17.64 29.66 -28.79
C ALA A 3 16.57 28.58 -28.94
N GLN A 4 16.72 27.71 -29.95
CA GLN A 4 15.84 26.57 -30.16
C GLN A 4 16.01 25.60 -28.98
N ALA A 5 15.20 25.73 -27.95
CA ALA A 5 15.15 24.80 -26.84
C ALA A 5 14.44 23.52 -27.29
N GLY A 6 15.12 22.75 -28.14
CA GLY A 6 14.73 21.38 -28.46
C GLY A 6 15.00 20.52 -27.23
N VAL A 7 13.96 20.30 -26.42
CA VAL A 7 14.06 19.42 -25.25
C VAL A 7 14.48 18.03 -25.75
N ASN A 8 15.65 17.56 -25.32
CA ASN A 8 16.14 16.24 -25.70
C ASN A 8 15.17 15.18 -25.15
N MET A 9 14.41 14.52 -26.03
CA MET A 9 13.35 13.56 -25.68
C MET A 9 13.85 12.50 -24.69
N LYS A 10 15.08 12.01 -24.87
CA LYS A 10 15.68 11.02 -23.97
C LYS A 10 15.94 11.63 -22.59
N ALA A 11 16.49 12.84 -22.53
CA ALA A 11 16.70 13.54 -21.26
C ALA A 11 15.37 13.85 -20.55
N PHE A 12 14.33 14.21 -21.31
CA PHE A 12 13.00 14.44 -20.79
C PHE A 12 12.36 13.18 -20.22
N CYS A 13 12.41 12.06 -20.95
CA CYS A 13 11.94 10.77 -20.46
C CYS A 13 12.70 10.33 -19.21
N MET A 14 14.02 10.50 -19.19
CA MET A 14 14.83 10.17 -18.00
C MET A 14 14.50 11.05 -16.80
N ALA A 15 14.25 12.35 -17.01
CA ALA A 15 13.82 13.26 -15.96
C ALA A 15 12.43 12.89 -15.42
N LEU A 16 11.48 12.55 -16.29
CA LEU A 16 10.15 12.08 -15.89
C LEU A 16 10.23 10.78 -15.09
N LEU A 17 11.05 9.82 -15.51
CA LEU A 17 11.28 8.59 -14.76
C LEU A 17 11.85 8.90 -13.39
N ALA A 18 12.89 9.73 -13.30
CA ALA A 18 13.48 10.11 -12.01
C ALA A 18 12.46 10.78 -11.07
N LEU A 19 11.59 11.64 -11.60
CA LEU A 19 10.51 12.27 -10.85
C LEU A 19 9.44 11.26 -10.41
N CYS A 20 9.03 10.34 -11.28
CA CYS A 20 8.12 9.26 -10.92
C CYS A 20 8.69 8.40 -9.80
N TRP A 21 9.97 8.02 -9.87
CA TRP A 21 10.63 7.25 -8.82
C TRP A 21 10.69 8.04 -7.50
N ALA A 22 11.08 9.31 -7.54
CA ALA A 22 11.12 10.17 -6.37
C ALA A 22 9.74 10.35 -5.70
N PHE A 23 8.66 10.38 -6.48
CA PHE A 23 7.30 10.57 -5.98
C PHE A 23 6.58 9.26 -5.63
N ARG A 24 7.01 8.12 -6.18
CA ARG A 24 6.48 6.78 -5.87
C ARG A 24 7.03 6.22 -4.57
N VAL A 25 8.10 6.79 -4.01
CA VAL A 25 8.49 6.58 -2.61
C VAL A 25 7.59 7.44 -1.71
N GLY A 26 6.28 7.23 -1.82
CA GLY A 26 5.40 7.47 -0.68
C GLY A 26 5.50 6.22 0.17
N GLU A 27 5.68 6.38 1.49
CA GLU A 27 5.44 5.29 2.45
C GLU A 27 4.27 4.45 1.96
N SER A 28 4.45 3.14 1.89
CA SER A 28 3.34 2.21 1.69
C SER A 28 2.39 2.45 2.85
N ARG A 29 1.45 3.39 2.67
CA ARG A 29 0.46 3.72 3.68
C ARG A 29 -0.26 2.44 3.98
N GLU A 30 -0.28 2.09 5.26
CA GLU A 30 -0.97 0.89 5.72
C GLU A 30 -2.38 0.90 5.12
N SER A 31 -2.76 -0.22 4.52
CA SER A 31 -4.09 -0.34 3.94
C SER A 31 -5.14 -0.14 5.03
N LEU A 32 -6.31 0.41 4.69
CA LEU A 32 -7.38 0.67 5.66
C LEU A 32 -7.74 -0.57 6.51
N PRO A 33 -7.80 -1.81 5.96
CA PRO A 33 -7.95 -3.02 6.78
C PRO A 33 -6.85 -3.22 7.81
N MET A 34 -5.58 -3.00 7.44
CA MET A 34 -4.44 -3.15 8.36
C MET A 34 -4.44 -2.05 9.42
N GLN A 35 -4.68 -0.80 9.02
CA GLN A 35 -4.72 0.33 9.93
C GLN A 35 -5.83 0.22 10.99
N SER A 36 -6.95 -0.41 10.64
CA SER A 36 -8.11 -0.58 11.53
C SER A 36 -8.16 -1.95 12.22
N LEU A 37 -7.20 -2.83 11.95
CA LEU A 37 -7.18 -4.19 12.50
C LEU A 37 -6.96 -4.13 14.02
N ARG A 38 -7.88 -4.74 14.76
CA ARG A 38 -7.78 -4.94 16.21
C ARG A 38 -8.12 -6.39 16.51
N CYS A 39 -7.25 -7.07 17.25
CA CYS A 39 -7.50 -8.43 17.72
C CYS A 39 -7.46 -8.45 19.26
N TYR A 40 -8.45 -9.12 19.85
CA TYR A 40 -8.59 -9.31 21.27
C TYR A 40 -8.62 -10.81 21.56
N ASN A 41 -7.81 -11.27 22.49
CA ASN A 41 -7.78 -12.65 22.93
C ASN A 41 -8.48 -12.76 24.29
N ASP A 42 -9.30 -13.78 24.47
CA ASP A 42 -10.01 -14.04 25.73
C ASP A 42 -9.16 -14.85 26.75
N PHE A 43 -7.92 -15.16 26.39
CA PHE A 43 -6.92 -15.96 27.11
C PHE A 43 -7.37 -17.38 27.47
N THR A 44 -8.45 -17.86 26.86
CA THR A 44 -8.96 -19.21 27.09
C THR A 44 -8.97 -20.03 25.80
N SER A 45 -9.61 -19.53 24.75
CA SER A 45 -9.89 -20.32 23.55
C SER A 45 -10.11 -19.51 22.27
N GLN A 46 -10.38 -18.21 22.38
CA GLN A 46 -10.80 -17.42 21.23
C GLN A 46 -9.98 -16.14 21.08
N THR A 47 -9.59 -15.87 19.84
CA THR A 47 -9.15 -14.55 19.38
C THR A 47 -10.22 -13.98 18.48
N THR A 48 -10.77 -12.82 18.84
CA THR A 48 -11.70 -12.05 18.01
C THR A 48 -10.96 -10.91 17.34
N CYS A 49 -10.99 -10.86 16.01
CA CYS A 49 -10.42 -9.78 15.23
C CYS A 49 -11.51 -8.97 14.52
N THR A 50 -11.37 -7.65 14.53
CA THR A 50 -12.23 -6.70 13.83
C THR A 50 -11.37 -5.79 12.96
N TRP A 51 -11.81 -5.55 11.73
CA TRP A 51 -11.18 -4.60 10.80
C TRP A 51 -12.27 -3.92 9.96
N GLN A 52 -11.93 -2.78 9.37
CA GLN A 52 -12.80 -2.06 8.45
C GLN A 52 -12.39 -2.36 7.01
N GLU A 53 -13.38 -2.32 6.11
CA GLU A 53 -13.17 -2.46 4.68
C GLU A 53 -13.86 -1.33 3.91
N CYS A 54 -13.24 -0.92 2.81
CA CYS A 54 -13.90 -0.01 1.87
C CYS A 54 -14.93 -0.79 1.04
N THR A 55 -16.21 -0.47 1.20
CA THR A 55 -17.30 -1.15 0.48
C THR A 55 -17.16 -1.06 -1.04
N ALA A 56 -16.61 0.05 -1.55
CA ALA A 56 -16.32 0.21 -2.96
C ALA A 56 -15.20 -0.73 -3.44
N ALA A 57 -14.19 -0.99 -2.61
CA ALA A 57 -13.08 -1.88 -2.94
C ALA A 57 -13.52 -3.33 -3.09
N ARG A 58 -14.58 -3.74 -2.38
CA ARG A 58 -15.15 -5.10 -2.43
C ARG A 58 -15.68 -5.51 -3.81
N ARG A 59 -15.93 -4.55 -4.69
CA ARG A 59 -16.31 -4.80 -6.10
C ARG A 59 -15.14 -5.26 -6.97
N PHE A 60 -13.92 -4.99 -6.52
CA PHE A 60 -12.69 -5.20 -7.29
C PHE A 60 -11.77 -6.24 -6.66
N LEU A 61 -11.75 -6.29 -5.33
CA LEU A 61 -10.82 -7.09 -4.54
C LEU A 61 -11.53 -7.69 -3.33
N ASN A 62 -11.27 -8.98 -3.07
CA ASN A 62 -11.66 -9.65 -1.83
C ASN A 62 -10.48 -9.67 -0.88
N MET A 63 -10.73 -9.41 0.40
CA MET A 63 -9.72 -9.41 1.45
C MET A 63 -9.94 -10.61 2.38
N THR A 64 -8.85 -11.27 2.77
CA THR A 64 -8.83 -12.35 3.76
C THR A 64 -7.80 -12.00 4.83
N LEU A 65 -8.20 -12.07 6.10
CA LEU A 65 -7.27 -11.96 7.22
C LEU A 65 -6.58 -13.31 7.44
N HIS A 66 -5.26 -13.33 7.31
CA HIS A 66 -4.44 -14.49 7.61
C HIS A 66 -3.88 -14.38 9.03
N HIS A 67 -3.98 -15.46 9.80
CA HIS A 67 -3.40 -15.57 11.13
C HIS A 67 -2.28 -16.61 11.09
N GLU A 68 -1.05 -16.18 11.37
CA GLU A 68 0.12 -17.05 11.42
C GLU A 68 0.35 -17.46 12.88
N ASP A 69 0.15 -18.75 13.19
CA ASP A 69 0.51 -19.35 14.47
C ASP A 69 2.02 -19.60 14.46
N ILE A 70 2.80 -18.65 14.99
CA ILE A 70 4.24 -18.81 15.17
C ILE A 70 4.46 -19.70 16.39
N ARG A 71 4.27 -21.01 16.22
CA ARG A 71 4.82 -21.99 17.16
C ARG A 71 6.33 -21.99 16.98
N GLY A 72 7.02 -21.37 17.94
CA GLY A 72 8.45 -21.56 18.12
C GLY A 72 8.72 -23.01 18.50
N GLU A 73 9.31 -23.75 17.57
CA GLU A 73 10.21 -24.87 17.92
C GLU A 73 11.48 -24.33 18.58
#